data_AF-A0A6J6DKX6-F1
#
_entry.id   AF-A0A6J6DKX6-F1
#
_cell.length_a   1.000
_cell.length_b   1.000
_cell.length_c   1.000
_cell.angle_alpha   90.00
_cell.angle_beta   90.00
_cell.angle_gamma   90.00
#
_symmetry.space_group_name_H-M   'P 1'
#
loop_
_entity.id
_entity.type
_entity.pdbx_description
1 polymer ?
#
loop_
_entity_poly.entity_id
_entity_poly.type
_entity_poly.pdbx_seq_one_letter_code
_entity_poly.pdbx_strand_id
1 'polypeptide(L)'
;MDKGDERLGKKAVARRGAVYLALLTVAVAQPLLQLYGTSVAVFASANYEGAIVVMFGLVVLLVPAIAFTAIDVIVSAVSSQLGSWVHRLLVLVAAWAVVLVVLRNFSFGPWGIDMLYTAVIALGIAWLIDQRPAVTSWVTYLSPLSIVVALSFVVSAMSVISPPKAEVLAIEKDSIPEVSSGTPRDQVSVVWIVLDEAPLWPLMTTTGEINANRYPGFAALASSSTWYRNVLATSQTTTDAVPAMLSGKWPVSNTPPVLVKHPKNLFTLMNGHMAMDAHEVATALCPKKVCNKVSVTGGDHIAFPGGTSTTVTDTTVPTEEVVVSRRTPFTSFLKDALVVVGHKILPKELK
;
A
#
# COMPACT_ATOMS: atom_id res chain seq x y z
N MET A 1 18.90 42.95 36.23
CA MET A 1 17.87 41.92 36.48
C MET A 1 18.09 40.81 35.48
N ASP A 2 18.84 39.81 35.92
CA ASP A 2 19.35 38.69 35.14
C ASP A 2 18.21 37.69 34.92
N LYS A 3 17.60 37.71 33.73
CA LYS A 3 16.66 36.66 33.30
C LYS A 3 17.50 35.47 32.90
N GLY A 4 17.83 34.65 33.89
CA GLY A 4 18.49 33.36 33.69
C GLY A 4 17.78 32.58 32.60
N ASP A 5 18.57 32.12 31.64
CA ASP A 5 18.20 31.31 30.49
C ASP A 5 17.58 29.99 30.98
N GLU A 6 16.28 30.01 31.28
CA GLU A 6 15.53 28.87 31.80
C GLU A 6 15.31 27.86 30.66
N ARG A 7 16.36 27.10 30.36
CA ARG A 7 16.34 26.02 29.37
C ARG A 7 15.19 25.06 29.66
N LEU A 8 14.46 24.69 28.63
CA LEU A 8 13.30 23.79 28.72
C LEU A 8 13.67 22.49 29.47
N GLY A 9 13.11 22.28 30.65
CA GLY A 9 13.39 21.08 31.44
C GLY A 9 12.94 19.80 30.72
N LYS A 10 13.65 18.67 30.94
CA LYS A 10 13.37 17.36 30.30
C LYS A 10 11.90 16.92 30.39
N LYS A 11 11.25 17.18 31.53
CA LYS A 11 9.83 16.87 31.74
C LYS A 11 8.89 17.71 30.85
N ALA A 12 9.24 18.97 30.60
CA ALA A 12 8.47 19.85 29.71
C ALA A 12 8.60 19.40 28.24
N VAL A 13 9.80 19.01 27.82
CA VAL A 13 10.04 18.43 26.48
C VAL A 13 9.22 17.16 26.28
N ALA A 14 9.25 16.23 27.25
CA ALA A 14 8.48 14.99 27.18
C ALA A 14 6.97 15.25 27.07
N ARG A 15 6.43 16.20 27.85
CA ARG A 15 5.01 16.57 27.79
C ARG A 15 4.63 17.16 26.44
N ARG A 16 5.42 18.11 25.91
CA ARG A 16 5.17 18.72 24.59
C ARG A 16 5.27 17.69 23.46
N GLY A 17 6.28 16.82 23.51
CA GLY A 17 6.44 15.72 22.56
C GLY A 17 5.27 14.74 22.58
N ALA A 18 4.73 14.42 23.76
CA ALA A 18 3.55 13.56 23.88
C ALA A 18 2.29 14.18 23.26
N VAL A 19 2.11 15.50 23.35
CA VAL A 19 1.02 16.21 22.65
C VAL A 19 1.18 16.09 21.14
N TYR A 20 2.38 16.31 20.61
CA TYR A 20 2.65 16.14 19.17
C TYR A 20 2.43 14.71 18.71
N LEU A 21 2.91 13.73 19.47
CA LEU A 21 2.69 12.32 19.19
C LEU A 21 1.20 11.98 19.14
N ALA A 22 0.40 12.45 20.10
CA ALA A 22 -1.03 12.21 20.14
C ALA A 22 -1.75 12.80 18.91
N LEU A 23 -1.54 14.09 18.63
CA LEU A 23 -2.21 14.78 17.52
C LEU A 23 -1.80 14.20 16.16
N LEU A 24 -0.49 13.97 15.95
CA LEU A 24 0.01 13.43 14.68
C LEU A 24 -0.28 11.94 14.50
N THR A 25 -0.46 11.19 15.59
CA THR A 25 -0.98 9.82 15.51
C THR A 25 -2.38 9.82 14.90
N VAL A 26 -3.27 10.69 15.37
CA VAL A 26 -4.64 10.78 14.86
C VAL A 26 -4.68 11.34 13.43
N ALA A 27 -3.93 12.42 13.19
CA ALA A 27 -3.98 13.12 11.90
C ALA A 27 -3.24 12.40 10.77
N VAL A 28 -2.15 11.69 11.06
CA VAL A 28 -1.25 11.15 10.02
C VAL A 28 -1.13 9.64 10.15
N ALA A 29 -0.67 9.15 11.30
CA ALA A 29 -0.29 7.74 11.43
C ALA A 29 -1.49 6.79 11.29
N GLN A 30 -2.59 7.07 11.99
CA GLN A 30 -3.79 6.24 11.97
C GLN A 30 -4.38 6.07 10.56
N PRO A 31 -4.74 7.14 9.81
CA PRO A 31 -5.33 6.97 8.49
C PRO A 31 -4.39 6.31 7.47
N LEU A 32 -3.09 6.58 7.54
CA LEU A 32 -2.10 5.96 6.66
C LEU A 32 -1.90 4.49 6.99
N LEU A 33 -1.58 4.17 8.23
CA LEU A 33 -1.28 2.80 8.64
C LEU A 33 -2.52 1.92 8.49
N GLN A 34 -3.72 2.45 8.72
CA GLN A 34 -4.94 1.71 8.42
C GLN A 34 -5.08 1.42 6.91
N LEU A 35 -4.80 2.40 6.03
CA LEU A 35 -4.89 2.23 4.58
C LEU A 35 -3.90 1.19 4.04
N TYR A 36 -2.65 1.27 4.48
CA TYR A 36 -1.61 0.34 4.06
C TYR A 36 -1.74 -1.03 4.74
N GLY A 37 -2.28 -1.06 5.97
CA GLY A 37 -2.58 -2.30 6.70
C GLY A 37 -3.73 -3.09 6.10
N THR A 38 -4.71 -2.44 5.45
CA THR A 38 -5.73 -3.15 4.66
C THR A 38 -5.24 -3.50 3.25
N SER A 39 -4.33 -2.70 2.69
CA SER A 39 -3.79 -2.84 1.33
C SER A 39 -2.41 -3.51 1.31
N VAL A 40 -2.23 -4.60 2.07
CA VAL A 40 -0.93 -5.26 2.26
C VAL A 40 -0.27 -5.76 0.97
N ALA A 41 -1.06 -5.98 -0.08
CA ALA A 41 -0.56 -6.36 -1.40
C ALA A 41 0.44 -5.34 -1.96
N VAL A 42 0.30 -4.05 -1.60
CA VAL A 42 1.23 -2.99 -2.02
C VAL A 42 2.65 -3.23 -1.51
N PHE A 43 2.82 -3.78 -0.30
CA PHE A 43 4.15 -4.14 0.21
C PHE A 43 4.70 -5.40 -0.45
N ALA A 44 3.81 -6.34 -0.77
CA ALA A 44 4.18 -7.60 -1.40
C ALA A 44 4.62 -7.39 -2.87
N SER A 45 3.90 -6.56 -3.63
CA SER A 45 4.25 -6.22 -5.02
C SER A 45 5.54 -5.40 -5.12
N ALA A 46 5.81 -4.53 -4.14
CA ALA A 46 7.10 -3.83 -4.03
C ALA A 46 8.27 -4.71 -3.55
N ASN A 47 8.03 -6.02 -3.33
CA ASN A 47 8.97 -7.00 -2.81
C ASN A 47 9.65 -6.57 -1.49
N TYR A 48 8.87 -5.96 -0.59
CA TYR A 48 9.34 -5.65 0.74
C TYR A 48 9.27 -6.86 1.66
N GLU A 49 10.29 -6.96 2.51
CA GLU A 49 10.34 -7.92 3.62
C GLU A 49 9.65 -7.36 4.85
N GLY A 50 9.28 -8.23 5.78
CA GLY A 50 8.58 -7.84 7.00
C GLY A 50 9.25 -6.74 7.81
N ALA A 51 10.58 -6.74 7.87
CA ALA A 51 11.34 -5.69 8.55
C ALA A 51 11.09 -4.29 7.96
N ILE A 52 10.97 -4.18 6.64
CA ILE A 52 10.73 -2.91 5.95
C ILE A 52 9.31 -2.43 6.19
N VAL A 53 8.33 -3.34 6.26
CA VAL A 53 6.94 -3.00 6.60
C VAL A 53 6.85 -2.46 8.03
N VAL A 54 7.55 -3.08 8.99
CA VAL A 54 7.64 -2.56 10.36
C VAL A 54 8.34 -1.20 10.40
N MET A 55 9.44 -1.04 9.66
CA MET A 55 10.15 0.24 9.55
C MET A 55 9.28 1.33 8.96
N PHE A 56 8.49 1.05 7.92
CA PHE A 56 7.50 1.97 7.38
C PHE A 56 6.49 2.40 8.46
N GLY A 57 5.97 1.44 9.22
CA GLY A 57 5.07 1.68 10.35
C GLY A 57 5.67 2.65 11.39
N LEU A 58 6.91 2.38 11.80
CA LEU A 58 7.64 3.21 12.74
C LEU A 58 7.95 4.61 12.19
N VAL A 59 8.35 4.71 10.92
CA VAL A 59 8.64 5.98 10.26
C VAL A 59 7.40 6.86 10.24
N VAL A 60 6.27 6.33 9.75
CA VAL A 60 5.00 7.05 9.66
C VAL A 60 4.51 7.51 11.03
N LEU A 61 4.70 6.69 12.07
CA LEU A 61 4.25 7.00 13.43
C LEU A 61 5.15 8.00 14.16
N LEU A 62 6.47 7.78 14.11
CA LEU A 62 7.43 8.47 14.98
C LEU A 62 8.05 9.70 14.33
N VAL A 63 8.36 9.66 13.03
CA VAL A 63 9.12 10.75 12.38
C VAL A 63 8.40 12.10 12.44
N PRO A 64 7.08 12.21 12.16
CA PRO A 64 6.38 13.48 12.28
C PRO A 64 6.46 14.06 13.70
N ALA A 65 6.24 13.22 14.72
CA ALA A 65 6.26 13.63 16.12
C ALA A 65 7.67 14.03 16.59
N ILE A 66 8.69 13.26 16.19
CA ILE A 66 10.10 13.56 16.48
C ILE A 66 10.50 14.87 15.80
N ALA A 67 10.11 15.10 14.54
CA ALA A 67 10.42 16.33 13.82
C ALA A 67 9.81 17.56 14.51
N PHE A 68 8.53 17.50 14.90
CA PHE A 68 7.87 18.59 15.62
C PHE A 68 8.53 18.86 16.97
N THR A 69 8.85 17.79 17.71
CA THR A 69 9.56 17.91 18.99
C THR A 69 10.96 18.50 18.83
N ALA A 70 11.71 18.08 17.79
CA ALA A 70 13.04 18.60 17.51
C ALA A 70 13.01 20.09 17.14
N ILE A 71 12.07 20.51 16.29
CA ILE A 71 11.89 21.94 15.93
C ILE A 71 11.58 22.77 17.18
N ASP A 72 10.63 22.33 18.01
CA ASP A 72 10.26 23.01 19.25
C ASP A 72 11.46 23.15 20.20
N VAL A 73 12.21 22.06 20.42
CA VAL A 73 13.39 22.05 21.29
C VAL A 73 14.51 22.95 20.76
N ILE A 74 14.82 22.87 19.46
CA ILE A 74 15.88 23.67 18.84
C ILE A 74 15.57 25.16 18.94
N VAL A 75 14.34 25.58 18.60
CA VAL A 75 13.94 26.98 18.68
C VAL A 75 13.89 27.46 20.13
N SER A 76 13.35 26.64 21.03
CA SER A 76 13.29 26.96 22.46
C SER A 76 14.67 27.05 23.12
N ALA A 77 15.69 26.38 22.58
CA ALA A 77 17.06 26.48 23.04
C ALA A 77 17.76 27.78 22.60
N VAL A 78 17.28 28.41 21.51
CA VAL A 78 17.80 29.70 21.03
C VAL A 78 17.09 30.86 21.72
N SER A 79 15.77 30.77 21.90
CA SER A 79 14.96 31.80 22.56
C SER A 79 13.73 31.17 23.20
N SER A 80 13.57 31.35 24.51
CA SER A 80 12.38 30.90 25.24
C SER A 80 11.09 31.58 24.74
N GLN A 81 11.18 32.86 24.36
CA GLN A 81 10.04 33.61 23.81
C GLN A 81 9.63 33.05 22.44
N LEU A 82 10.59 32.85 21.53
CA LEU A 82 10.31 32.32 20.19
C LEU A 82 9.83 30.86 20.25
N GLY A 83 10.40 30.06 21.15
CA GLY A 83 9.98 28.69 21.40
C GLY A 83 8.52 28.57 21.81
N SER A 84 8.00 29.50 22.63
CA SER A 84 6.59 29.52 23.02
C SER A 84 5.65 29.76 21.82
N TRP A 85 6.03 30.66 20.90
CA TRP A 85 5.27 30.92 19.68
C TRP A 85 5.31 29.74 18.73
N VAL A 86 6.50 29.16 18.52
CA VAL A 86 6.66 27.98 17.66
C VAL A 86 5.89 26.78 18.21
N HIS A 87 5.92 26.56 19.52
CA HIS A 87 5.13 25.51 20.16
C HIS A 87 3.63 25.64 19.83
N ARG A 88 3.06 26.83 20.02
CA ARG A 88 1.64 27.12 19.71
C ARG A 88 1.32 26.93 18.24
N LEU A 89 2.21 27.39 17.36
CA LEU A 89 2.06 27.22 15.91
C LEU A 89 2.05 25.74 15.52
N LEU A 90 2.98 24.94 16.05
CA LEU A 90 3.05 23.51 15.78
C LEU A 90 1.81 22.77 16.31
N VAL A 91 1.33 23.13 17.51
CA VAL A 91 0.08 22.59 18.06
C VAL A 91 -1.11 22.98 17.18
N LEU A 92 -1.18 24.22 16.71
CA LEU A 92 -2.22 24.68 15.79
C LEU A 92 -2.22 23.88 14.49
N VAL A 93 -1.05 23.69 13.86
CA VAL A 93 -0.91 22.92 12.63
C VAL A 93 -1.33 21.46 12.85
N ALA A 94 -0.88 20.83 13.93
CA ALA A 94 -1.24 19.45 14.24
C ALA A 94 -2.75 19.30 14.57
N ALA A 95 -3.32 20.23 15.33
CA ALA A 95 -4.75 20.26 15.63
C ALA A 95 -5.58 20.49 14.36
N TRP A 96 -5.13 21.35 13.46
CA TRP A 96 -5.81 21.60 12.20
C TRP A 96 -5.82 20.35 11.31
N ALA A 97 -4.69 19.64 11.23
CA ALA A 97 -4.62 18.35 10.54
C ALA A 97 -5.60 17.32 11.15
N VAL A 98 -5.75 17.26 12.48
CA VAL A 98 -6.77 16.41 13.14
C VAL A 98 -8.17 16.81 12.71
N VAL A 99 -8.50 18.11 12.77
CA VAL A 99 -9.84 18.60 12.40
C VAL A 99 -10.16 18.29 10.94
N LEU A 100 -9.20 18.44 10.03
CA LEU A 100 -9.37 18.08 8.61
C LEU A 100 -9.70 16.59 8.44
N VAL A 101 -8.97 15.71 9.12
CA VAL A 101 -9.22 14.27 9.04
C VAL A 101 -10.57 13.88 9.62
N VAL A 102 -10.96 14.47 10.76
CA VAL A 102 -12.24 14.18 11.43
C VAL A 102 -13.42 14.71 10.60
N LEU A 103 -13.29 15.91 10.04
CA LEU A 103 -14.36 16.57 9.28
C LEU A 103 -14.34 16.29 7.78
N ARG A 104 -13.43 15.44 7.28
CA ARG A 104 -13.27 15.16 5.84
C ARG A 104 -14.53 14.69 5.09
N ASN A 105 -15.51 14.17 5.82
CA ASN A 105 -16.77 13.67 5.26
C ASN A 105 -17.91 14.70 5.29
N PHE A 106 -17.69 15.84 5.97
CA PHE A 106 -18.63 16.94 6.04
C PHE A 106 -18.16 18.03 5.07
N SER A 107 -19.11 18.60 4.33
CA SER A 107 -18.87 19.80 3.53
C SER A 107 -19.94 20.82 3.88
N PHE A 108 -19.51 22.03 4.21
CA PHE A 108 -20.33 23.18 4.52
C PHE A 108 -20.45 24.13 3.33
N GLY A 109 -19.82 23.81 2.20
CA GLY A 109 -19.82 24.61 0.98
C GLY A 109 -18.54 24.40 0.17
N PRO A 110 -18.15 25.40 -0.65
CA PRO A 110 -16.89 25.37 -1.39
C PRO A 110 -15.68 25.12 -0.48
N TRP A 111 -14.64 24.49 -1.01
CA TRP A 111 -13.42 24.13 -0.26
C TRP A 111 -12.83 25.25 0.62
N GLY A 112 -12.93 26.52 0.19
CA GLY A 112 -12.43 27.66 0.97
C GLY A 112 -13.23 27.92 2.26
N ILE A 113 -14.53 27.65 2.24
CA ILE A 113 -15.41 27.74 3.41
C ILE A 113 -15.08 26.61 4.38
N ASP A 114 -14.91 25.39 3.89
CA ASP A 114 -14.50 24.23 4.70
C ASP A 114 -13.13 24.46 5.36
N MET A 115 -12.17 25.04 4.62
CA MET A 115 -10.86 25.45 5.15
C MET A 115 -10.99 26.48 6.27
N LEU A 116 -11.84 27.50 6.10
CA LEU A 116 -12.05 28.52 7.13
C LEU A 116 -12.66 27.92 8.40
N TYR A 117 -13.72 27.11 8.28
CA TYR A 117 -14.35 26.47 9.44
C TYR A 117 -13.39 25.55 10.19
N THR A 118 -12.66 24.71 9.46
CA THR A 118 -11.68 23.79 10.06
C THR A 118 -10.54 24.57 10.75
N ALA A 119 -10.09 25.68 10.17
CA ALA A 119 -9.07 26.55 10.78
C ALA A 119 -9.59 27.23 12.06
N VAL A 120 -10.82 27.73 12.06
CA VAL A 120 -11.45 28.35 13.24
C VAL A 120 -11.59 27.34 14.38
N ILE A 121 -12.06 26.12 14.08
CA ILE A 121 -12.17 25.03 15.06
C ILE A 121 -10.78 24.67 15.61
N ALA A 122 -9.78 24.55 14.74
CA ALA A 122 -8.41 24.23 15.13
C ALA A 122 -7.78 25.31 16.02
N LEU A 123 -8.03 26.59 15.71
CA LEU A 123 -7.63 27.72 16.55
C LEU A 123 -8.26 27.62 17.95
N GLY A 124 -9.56 27.30 18.03
CA GLY A 124 -10.25 27.07 19.29
C GLY A 124 -9.64 25.92 20.11
N ILE A 125 -9.33 24.80 19.46
CA ILE A 125 -8.69 23.64 20.11
C ILE A 125 -7.28 24.00 20.60
N ALA A 126 -6.45 24.61 19.75
CA ALA A 126 -5.08 25.01 20.11
C ALA A 126 -5.08 26.02 21.25
N TRP A 127 -6.01 26.98 21.24
CA TRP A 127 -6.19 27.93 22.33
C TRP A 127 -6.61 27.25 23.65
N LEU A 128 -7.54 26.27 23.60
CA LEU A 128 -7.92 25.49 24.78
C LEU A 128 -6.76 24.67 25.34
N ILE A 129 -5.92 24.09 24.47
CA ILE A 129 -4.70 23.37 24.90
C ILE A 129 -3.74 24.31 25.61
N ASP A 130 -3.50 25.52 25.09
CA ASP A 130 -2.60 26.52 25.68
C ASP A 130 -3.12 27.04 27.04
N GLN A 131 -4.43 27.29 27.14
CA GLN A 131 -5.03 27.93 28.32
C GLN A 131 -5.42 26.96 29.45
N ARG A 132 -5.75 25.71 29.12
CA ARG A 132 -6.33 24.76 30.09
C ARG A 132 -5.36 23.58 30.31
N PRO A 133 -4.68 23.50 31.46
CA PRO A 133 -3.76 22.39 31.74
C PRO A 133 -4.46 21.03 31.77
N ALA A 134 -5.75 21.01 32.13
CA ALA A 134 -6.58 19.80 32.06
C ALA A 134 -6.70 19.24 30.62
N VAL A 135 -6.86 20.12 29.62
CA VAL A 135 -6.94 19.73 28.21
C VAL A 135 -5.59 19.21 27.72
N THR A 136 -4.50 19.89 28.06
CA THR A 136 -3.14 19.41 27.75
C THR A 136 -2.88 18.03 28.35
N SER A 137 -3.26 17.80 29.61
CA SER A 137 -3.14 16.48 30.25
C SER A 137 -3.96 15.42 29.53
N TRP A 138 -5.21 15.74 29.16
CA TRP A 138 -6.08 14.82 28.43
C TRP A 138 -5.52 14.44 27.07
N VAL A 139 -5.02 15.41 26.29
CA VAL A 139 -4.34 15.15 25.01
C VAL A 139 -3.05 14.35 25.21
N THR A 140 -2.30 14.62 26.28
CA THR A 140 -1.10 13.84 26.62
C THR A 140 -1.46 12.38 26.94
N TYR A 141 -2.58 12.14 27.61
CA TYR A 141 -3.09 10.79 27.89
C TYR A 141 -3.59 10.05 26.63
N LEU A 142 -3.77 10.74 25.51
CA LEU A 142 -4.01 10.10 24.21
C LEU A 142 -2.71 9.61 23.54
N SER A 143 -1.53 9.99 24.02
CA SER A 143 -0.26 9.54 23.41
C SER A 143 -0.07 8.01 23.34
N PRO A 144 -0.58 7.17 24.28
CA PRO A 144 -0.55 5.71 24.14
C PRO A 144 -1.39 5.17 22.96
N LEU A 145 -2.28 5.98 22.36
CA LEU A 145 -2.98 5.63 21.13
C LEU A 145 -2.01 5.27 20.00
N SER A 146 -0.81 5.86 20.00
CA SER A 146 0.27 5.51 19.05
C SER A 146 0.61 4.02 19.09
N ILE A 147 0.61 3.41 20.28
CA ILE A 147 0.87 1.99 20.47
C ILE A 147 -0.28 1.16 19.90
N VAL A 148 -1.53 1.57 20.17
CA VAL A 148 -2.72 0.89 19.64
C VAL A 148 -2.72 0.90 18.11
N VAL A 149 -2.41 2.05 17.50
CA VAL A 149 -2.31 2.20 16.04
C VAL A 149 -1.17 1.33 15.49
N ALA A 150 0.00 1.32 16.13
CA ALA A 150 1.12 0.47 15.74
C ALA A 150 0.77 -1.02 15.79
N LEU A 151 0.14 -1.47 16.88
CA LEU A 151 -0.28 -2.86 17.05
C LEU A 151 -1.34 -3.25 16.03
N SER A 152 -2.34 -2.39 15.81
CA SER A 152 -3.38 -2.61 14.80
C SER A 152 -2.78 -2.74 13.39
N PHE A 153 -1.80 -1.92 13.05
CA PHE A 153 -1.05 -2.02 11.80
C PHE A 153 -0.28 -3.34 11.69
N VAL A 154 0.48 -3.72 12.72
CA VAL A 154 1.24 -4.98 12.74
C VAL A 154 0.33 -6.19 12.58
N VAL A 155 -0.82 -6.21 13.26
CA VAL A 155 -1.81 -7.29 13.12
C VAL A 155 -2.36 -7.34 11.69
N SER A 156 -2.69 -6.17 11.10
CA SER A 156 -3.23 -6.10 9.74
C SER A 156 -2.19 -6.51 8.69
N ALA A 157 -0.94 -6.10 8.89
CA ALA A 157 0.20 -6.39 8.02
C ALA A 157 0.92 -7.71 8.33
N MET A 158 0.42 -8.49 9.30
CA MET A 158 1.08 -9.72 9.77
C MET A 158 1.33 -10.72 8.65
N SER A 159 0.44 -10.77 7.65
CA SER A 159 0.56 -11.64 6.48
C SER A 159 1.81 -11.38 5.62
N VAL A 160 2.36 -10.16 5.66
CA VAL A 160 3.60 -9.78 4.96
C VAL A 160 4.78 -9.77 5.93
N ILE A 161 4.55 -9.39 7.19
CA ILE A 161 5.61 -9.35 8.22
C ILE A 161 6.13 -10.76 8.53
N SER A 162 5.19 -11.66 8.78
CA SER A 162 5.43 -13.06 9.09
C SER A 162 4.50 -13.86 8.19
N PRO A 163 4.82 -14.00 6.89
CA PRO A 163 4.02 -14.85 6.02
C PRO A 163 3.97 -16.22 6.69
N PRO A 164 2.77 -16.80 6.91
CA PRO A 164 2.68 -18.17 7.37
C PRO A 164 3.58 -18.99 6.46
N LYS A 165 4.40 -19.85 7.07
CA LYS A 165 5.09 -20.89 6.31
C LYS A 165 3.98 -21.50 5.48
N ALA A 166 4.02 -21.27 4.17
CA ALA A 166 3.04 -21.88 3.32
C ALA A 166 3.16 -23.37 3.68
N GLU A 167 2.09 -23.96 4.20
CA GLU A 167 1.70 -25.26 3.72
C GLU A 167 1.51 -25.04 2.21
N VAL A 168 2.65 -24.96 1.52
CA VAL A 168 2.76 -25.47 0.19
C VAL A 168 2.28 -26.88 0.43
N LEU A 169 1.01 -27.13 0.11
CA LEU A 169 0.56 -28.46 -0.15
C LEU A 169 1.52 -28.92 -1.25
N ALA A 170 2.62 -29.52 -0.83
CA ALA A 170 3.31 -30.48 -1.64
C ALA A 170 2.21 -31.49 -1.86
N ILE A 171 1.47 -31.32 -2.96
CA ILE A 171 0.78 -32.44 -3.55
C ILE A 171 1.96 -33.33 -3.93
N GLU A 172 2.32 -34.18 -2.98
CA GLU A 172 3.31 -35.21 -3.18
C GLU A 172 2.85 -35.90 -4.44
N LYS A 173 3.78 -35.97 -5.41
CA LYS A 173 3.56 -36.48 -6.76
C LYS A 173 2.80 -37.82 -6.77
N ASP A 174 2.85 -38.54 -5.65
CA ASP A 174 2.27 -39.86 -5.42
C ASP A 174 0.80 -39.88 -4.92
N SER A 175 0.15 -38.73 -4.69
CA SER A 175 -1.19 -38.71 -4.06
C SER A 175 -2.35 -38.23 -4.94
N ILE A 176 -2.08 -37.82 -6.19
CA ILE A 176 -3.15 -37.66 -7.18
C ILE A 176 -3.47 -39.09 -7.66
N PRO A 177 -4.69 -39.62 -7.45
CA PRO A 177 -5.06 -40.90 -8.06
C PRO A 177 -4.78 -40.76 -9.55
N GLU A 178 -4.02 -41.68 -10.14
CA GLU A 178 -3.76 -41.72 -11.57
C GLU A 178 -5.08 -41.53 -12.29
N VAL A 179 -5.32 -40.31 -12.77
CA VAL A 179 -6.42 -40.02 -13.66
C VAL A 179 -6.02 -40.71 -14.94
N SER A 180 -6.53 -41.93 -15.14
CA SER A 180 -6.41 -42.71 -16.36
C SER A 180 -7.23 -42.04 -17.47
N SER A 181 -6.76 -40.89 -17.93
CA SER A 181 -7.21 -40.26 -19.16
C SER A 181 -6.10 -39.37 -19.70
N GLY A 182 -5.27 -39.96 -20.56
CA GLY A 182 -4.21 -39.30 -21.31
C GLY A 182 -3.07 -38.83 -20.42
N THR A 183 -1.87 -39.33 -20.69
CA THR A 183 -0.62 -38.72 -20.22
C THR A 183 -0.77 -37.19 -20.29
N PRO A 184 -0.61 -36.44 -19.18
CA PRO A 184 -0.50 -34.99 -19.28
C PRO A 184 0.53 -34.74 -20.37
N ARG A 185 0.16 -34.02 -21.44
CA ARG A 185 1.16 -33.68 -22.45
C ARG A 185 2.24 -32.94 -21.68
N ASP A 186 3.41 -33.55 -21.52
CA ASP A 186 4.56 -33.02 -20.76
C ASP A 186 5.10 -31.68 -21.30
N GLN A 187 4.35 -31.00 -22.19
CA GLN A 187 4.77 -29.83 -22.96
C GLN A 187 3.60 -28.90 -23.31
N VAL A 188 2.70 -28.58 -22.37
CA VAL A 188 1.76 -27.45 -22.56
C VAL A 188 2.29 -26.24 -21.80
N SER A 189 2.82 -25.26 -22.53
CA SER A 189 3.13 -23.93 -21.98
C SER A 189 1.85 -23.10 -21.90
N VAL A 190 1.56 -22.55 -20.73
CA VAL A 190 0.40 -21.69 -20.51
C VAL A 190 0.90 -20.25 -20.34
N VAL A 191 0.39 -19.36 -21.16
CA VAL A 191 0.56 -17.91 -20.99
C VAL A 191 -0.79 -17.33 -20.60
N TRP A 192 -0.86 -16.72 -19.43
CA TRP A 192 -2.09 -16.11 -18.92
C TRP A 192 -1.89 -14.60 -18.80
N ILE A 193 -2.70 -13.84 -19.53
CA ILE A 193 -2.64 -12.38 -19.60
C ILE A 193 -3.95 -11.83 -19.05
N VAL A 194 -3.84 -10.94 -18.07
CA VAL A 194 -4.96 -10.19 -17.49
C VAL A 194 -4.68 -8.71 -17.68
N LEU A 195 -5.63 -8.01 -18.28
CA LEU A 195 -5.56 -6.56 -18.46
C LEU A 195 -6.45 -5.90 -17.43
N ASP A 196 -5.90 -4.94 -16.70
CA ASP A 196 -6.65 -4.16 -15.73
C ASP A 196 -7.61 -3.20 -16.46
N GLU A 197 -8.80 -3.01 -15.91
CA GLU A 197 -9.82 -2.10 -16.44
C GLU A 197 -10.06 -2.21 -17.96
N ALA A 198 -10.09 -3.44 -18.48
CA ALA A 198 -10.31 -3.72 -19.91
C ALA A 198 -11.76 -4.17 -20.18
N PRO A 199 -12.76 -3.26 -20.24
CA PRO A 199 -14.13 -3.63 -20.52
C PRO A 199 -14.26 -4.21 -21.94
N LEU A 200 -15.18 -5.16 -22.12
CA LEU A 200 -15.39 -5.82 -23.40
C LEU A 200 -16.04 -4.91 -24.45
N TRP A 201 -16.92 -4.00 -24.01
CA TRP A 201 -17.75 -3.22 -24.92
C TRP A 201 -16.99 -2.34 -25.91
N PRO A 202 -15.88 -1.64 -25.55
CA PRO A 202 -15.15 -0.80 -26.50
C PRO A 202 -14.40 -1.62 -27.54
N LEU A 203 -14.04 -2.88 -27.22
CA LEU A 203 -13.35 -3.80 -28.13
C LEU A 203 -14.27 -4.29 -29.26
N MET A 204 -15.59 -4.19 -29.09
CA MET A 204 -16.57 -4.79 -29.99
C MET A 204 -17.22 -3.77 -30.93
N THR A 205 -17.70 -4.28 -32.05
CA THR A 205 -18.67 -3.60 -32.92
C THR A 205 -20.10 -3.77 -32.38
N THR A 206 -21.07 -3.12 -33.01
CA THR A 206 -22.50 -3.28 -32.67
C THR A 206 -23.03 -4.69 -32.91
N THR A 207 -22.33 -5.52 -33.69
CA THR A 207 -22.68 -6.93 -33.94
C THR A 207 -22.08 -7.88 -32.90
N GLY A 208 -21.23 -7.39 -31.99
CA GLY A 208 -20.60 -8.19 -30.93
C GLY A 208 -19.31 -8.90 -31.36
N GLU A 209 -18.78 -8.58 -32.54
CA GLU A 209 -17.46 -9.04 -33.00
C GLU A 209 -16.37 -8.03 -32.61
N ILE A 210 -15.12 -8.48 -32.46
CA ILE A 210 -14.00 -7.58 -32.20
C ILE A 210 -13.84 -6.59 -33.37
N ASN A 211 -13.71 -5.30 -33.06
CA ASN A 211 -13.52 -4.25 -34.05
C ASN A 211 -12.08 -4.30 -34.61
N ALA A 212 -11.89 -5.05 -35.69
CA ALA A 212 -10.57 -5.24 -36.32
C ALA A 212 -9.92 -3.95 -36.85
N ASN A 213 -10.72 -2.93 -37.20
CA ASN A 213 -10.19 -1.64 -37.65
C ASN A 213 -9.55 -0.85 -36.51
N ARG A 214 -10.05 -1.00 -35.27
CA ARG A 214 -9.50 -0.34 -34.07
C ARG A 214 -8.51 -1.21 -33.31
N TYR A 215 -8.75 -2.52 -33.29
CA TYR A 215 -8.02 -3.49 -32.47
C TYR A 215 -7.54 -4.69 -33.31
N PRO A 216 -6.66 -4.47 -34.31
CA PRO A 216 -6.25 -5.50 -35.26
C PRO A 216 -5.53 -6.68 -34.60
N GLY A 217 -4.72 -6.44 -33.55
CA GLY A 217 -4.04 -7.50 -32.81
C GLY A 217 -4.99 -8.44 -32.05
N PHE A 218 -6.02 -7.88 -31.40
CA PHE A 218 -7.04 -8.69 -30.74
C PHE A 218 -7.91 -9.47 -31.73
N ALA A 219 -8.23 -8.86 -32.88
CA ALA A 219 -8.94 -9.56 -33.95
C ALA A 219 -8.13 -10.73 -34.52
N ALA A 220 -6.82 -10.54 -34.74
CA ALA A 220 -5.92 -11.60 -35.17
C ALA A 220 -5.86 -12.73 -34.13
N LEU A 221 -5.70 -12.40 -32.84
CA LEU A 221 -5.70 -13.38 -31.76
C LEU A 221 -7.01 -14.17 -31.68
N ALA A 222 -8.15 -13.49 -31.77
CA ALA A 222 -9.47 -14.14 -31.73
C ALA A 222 -9.71 -15.04 -32.96
N SER A 223 -9.18 -14.69 -34.14
CA SER A 223 -9.32 -15.50 -35.35
C SER A 223 -8.64 -16.87 -35.25
N SER A 224 -7.60 -16.98 -34.41
CA SER A 224 -6.84 -18.21 -34.17
C SER A 224 -7.10 -18.82 -32.78
N SER A 225 -8.11 -18.36 -32.05
CA SER A 225 -8.42 -18.83 -30.69
C SER A 225 -9.93 -18.93 -30.44
N THR A 226 -10.30 -19.43 -29.26
CA THR A 226 -11.71 -19.48 -28.86
C THR A 226 -12.10 -18.16 -28.20
N TRP A 227 -13.07 -17.47 -28.79
CA TRP A 227 -13.59 -16.20 -28.28
C TRP A 227 -14.86 -16.38 -27.45
N TYR A 228 -14.89 -15.80 -26.24
CA TYR A 228 -16.03 -15.83 -25.33
C TYR A 228 -16.66 -14.44 -25.19
N ARG A 229 -17.50 -14.06 -26.16
CA ARG A 229 -18.15 -12.73 -26.22
C ARG A 229 -19.06 -12.37 -25.03
N ASN A 230 -19.47 -13.36 -24.23
CA ASN A 230 -20.38 -13.20 -23.09
C ASN A 230 -19.69 -13.50 -21.75
N VAL A 231 -18.34 -13.42 -21.71
CA VAL A 231 -17.60 -13.60 -20.46
C VAL A 231 -17.81 -12.39 -19.55
N LEU A 232 -18.01 -12.66 -18.26
CA LEU A 232 -18.16 -11.65 -17.23
C LEU A 232 -17.05 -11.81 -16.19
N ALA A 233 -16.53 -10.70 -15.69
CA ALA A 233 -15.66 -10.73 -14.52
C ALA A 233 -16.47 -11.12 -13.28
N THR A 234 -15.83 -11.81 -12.35
CA THR A 234 -16.44 -12.24 -11.07
C THR A 234 -16.63 -11.08 -10.09
N SER A 235 -15.92 -9.98 -10.28
CA SER A 235 -16.05 -8.73 -9.53
C SER A 235 -15.70 -7.53 -10.42
N GLN A 236 -16.22 -6.35 -10.08
CA GLN A 236 -15.85 -5.06 -10.64
C GLN A 236 -14.49 -4.53 -10.18
N THR A 237 -13.88 -5.16 -9.16
CA THR A 237 -12.58 -4.77 -8.58
C THR A 237 -11.54 -5.83 -8.86
N THR A 238 -10.38 -5.44 -9.41
CA THR A 238 -9.26 -6.34 -9.73
C THR A 238 -8.75 -7.10 -8.52
N THR A 239 -8.72 -6.44 -7.35
CA THR A 239 -8.32 -7.04 -6.07
C THR A 239 -9.26 -8.11 -5.55
N ASP A 240 -10.47 -8.24 -6.09
CA ASP A 240 -11.39 -9.33 -5.75
C ASP A 240 -11.50 -10.34 -6.92
N ALA A 241 -11.51 -9.85 -8.17
CA ALA A 241 -11.71 -10.66 -9.37
C ALA A 241 -10.53 -11.61 -9.63
N VAL A 242 -9.29 -11.13 -9.57
CA VAL A 242 -8.10 -11.94 -9.88
C VAL A 242 -7.91 -13.08 -8.87
N PRO A 243 -8.02 -12.86 -7.54
CA PRO A 243 -8.01 -13.96 -6.59
C PRO A 243 -9.12 -14.99 -6.82
N ALA A 244 -10.32 -14.55 -7.21
CA ALA A 244 -11.43 -15.44 -7.54
C ALA A 244 -11.11 -16.32 -8.77
N MET A 245 -10.56 -15.72 -9.83
CA MET A 245 -10.10 -16.46 -11.03
C MET A 245 -9.05 -17.52 -10.68
N LEU A 246 -8.06 -17.17 -9.85
CA LEU A 246 -6.95 -18.05 -9.49
C LEU A 246 -7.32 -19.12 -8.45
N SER A 247 -8.31 -18.87 -7.59
CA SER A 247 -8.72 -19.82 -6.55
C SER A 247 -9.96 -20.63 -6.90
N GLY A 248 -10.70 -20.24 -7.95
CA GLY A 248 -11.98 -20.84 -8.32
C GLY A 248 -13.10 -20.60 -7.29
N LYS A 249 -12.94 -19.62 -6.39
CA LYS A 249 -13.91 -19.28 -5.34
C LYS A 249 -14.60 -17.97 -5.65
N TRP A 250 -15.87 -17.85 -5.24
CA TRP A 250 -16.60 -16.60 -5.36
C TRP A 250 -15.91 -15.49 -4.56
N PRO A 251 -15.75 -14.27 -5.10
CA PRO A 251 -15.05 -13.20 -4.42
C PRO A 251 -15.78 -12.77 -3.15
N VAL A 252 -14.99 -12.42 -2.12
CA VAL A 252 -15.47 -11.81 -0.89
C VAL A 252 -14.84 -10.44 -0.78
N SER A 253 -15.66 -9.40 -0.84
CA SER A 253 -15.19 -8.01 -0.85
C SER A 253 -14.34 -7.67 0.38
N ASN A 254 -13.34 -6.81 0.18
CA ASN A 254 -12.37 -6.38 1.19
C ASN A 254 -11.48 -7.50 1.73
N THR A 255 -11.36 -8.61 1.01
CA THR A 255 -10.34 -9.63 1.31
C THR A 255 -9.03 -9.21 0.65
N PRO A 256 -7.92 -9.07 1.41
CA PRO A 256 -6.64 -8.70 0.81
C PRO A 256 -6.19 -9.71 -0.26
N PRO A 257 -5.78 -9.29 -1.47
CA PRO A 257 -5.43 -10.18 -2.59
C PRO A 257 -4.01 -10.76 -2.45
N VAL A 258 -3.75 -11.42 -1.32
CA VAL A 258 -2.46 -11.98 -0.98
C VAL A 258 -2.56 -13.49 -0.74
N LEU A 259 -1.47 -14.22 -0.98
CA LEU A 259 -1.37 -15.67 -0.84
C LEU A 259 -1.93 -16.19 0.49
N VAL A 260 -1.70 -15.48 1.60
CA VAL A 260 -2.18 -15.89 2.93
C VAL A 260 -3.70 -15.99 3.02
N LYS A 261 -4.42 -15.13 2.29
CA LYS A 261 -5.88 -15.13 2.23
C LYS A 261 -6.41 -16.09 1.16
N HIS A 262 -5.59 -16.40 0.16
CA HIS A 262 -5.91 -17.31 -0.93
C HIS A 262 -4.85 -18.43 -1.05
N PRO A 263 -4.63 -19.25 0.00
CA PRO A 263 -3.52 -20.21 0.03
C PRO A 263 -3.72 -21.40 -0.90
N LYS A 264 -4.97 -21.67 -1.30
CA LYS A 264 -5.32 -22.67 -2.30
C LYS A 264 -5.70 -21.94 -3.58
N ASN A 265 -4.72 -21.78 -4.46
CA ASN A 265 -4.86 -21.13 -5.76
C ASN A 265 -4.06 -21.88 -6.84
N LEU A 266 -4.22 -21.50 -8.11
CA LEU A 266 -3.59 -22.16 -9.25
C LEU A 266 -2.06 -22.19 -9.13
N PHE A 267 -1.40 -21.14 -8.64
CA PHE A 267 0.05 -21.14 -8.44
C PHE A 267 0.49 -22.17 -7.40
N THR A 268 -0.25 -22.30 -6.30
CA THR A 268 0.05 -23.33 -5.29
C THR A 268 -0.25 -24.74 -5.78
N LEU A 269 -1.28 -24.91 -6.61
CA LEU A 269 -1.68 -26.20 -7.18
C LEU A 269 -0.65 -26.71 -8.20
N MET A 270 -0.11 -25.81 -9.04
CA MET A 270 0.84 -26.15 -10.10
C MET A 270 2.29 -26.21 -9.60
N ASN A 271 2.55 -25.92 -8.33
CA ASN A 271 3.89 -25.97 -7.77
C ASN A 271 4.50 -27.37 -7.90
N GLY A 272 5.73 -27.45 -8.42
CA GLY A 272 6.40 -28.73 -8.70
C GLY A 272 5.93 -29.44 -9.97
N HIS A 273 4.84 -28.98 -10.59
CA HIS A 273 4.31 -29.52 -11.85
C HIS A 273 4.60 -28.63 -13.06
N MET A 274 4.67 -27.30 -12.87
CA MET A 274 5.03 -26.34 -13.93
C MET A 274 6.06 -25.34 -13.43
N ALA A 275 7.02 -24.99 -14.28
CA ALA A 275 7.83 -23.80 -14.08
C ALA A 275 6.93 -22.56 -14.26
N MET A 276 6.95 -21.66 -13.27
CA MET A 276 6.07 -20.48 -13.25
C MET A 276 6.90 -19.19 -13.22
N ASP A 277 6.47 -18.23 -14.03
CA ASP A 277 6.87 -16.84 -14.01
C ASP A 277 5.57 -16.03 -13.94
N ALA A 278 5.36 -15.31 -12.85
CA ALA A 278 4.15 -14.54 -12.61
C ALA A 278 4.51 -13.10 -12.27
N HIS A 279 3.89 -12.17 -13.00
CA HIS A 279 3.98 -10.76 -12.73
C HIS A 279 2.62 -10.25 -12.24
N GLU A 280 2.55 -9.87 -10.97
CA GLU A 280 1.34 -9.38 -10.33
C GLU A 280 1.51 -7.90 -9.94
N VAL A 281 0.68 -7.03 -10.51
CA VAL A 281 0.73 -5.58 -10.24
C VAL A 281 -0.12 -5.19 -9.04
N ALA A 282 -1.35 -5.73 -8.97
CA ALA A 282 -2.34 -5.40 -7.94
C ALA A 282 -2.50 -6.49 -6.87
N THR A 283 -1.85 -7.62 -7.04
CA THR A 283 -2.03 -8.82 -6.21
C THR A 283 -0.68 -9.44 -5.82
N ALA A 284 -0.71 -10.37 -4.87
CA ALA A 284 0.47 -11.14 -4.47
C ALA A 284 0.06 -12.56 -4.07
N LEU A 285 -0.52 -13.30 -5.02
CA LEU A 285 -0.99 -14.67 -4.82
C LEU A 285 0.10 -15.71 -5.12
N CYS A 286 1.09 -15.42 -5.96
CA CYS A 286 2.12 -16.38 -6.24
C CYS A 286 3.13 -16.49 -5.08
N PRO A 287 3.44 -17.71 -4.58
CA PRO A 287 4.50 -17.88 -3.60
C PRO A 287 5.85 -17.42 -4.14
N LYS A 288 6.59 -16.59 -3.38
CA LYS A 288 7.90 -16.06 -3.78
C LYS A 288 8.88 -17.15 -4.22
N LYS A 289 8.94 -18.28 -3.51
CA LYS A 289 9.83 -19.40 -3.86
C LYS A 289 9.51 -20.05 -5.22
N VAL A 290 8.28 -19.88 -5.70
CA VAL A 290 7.76 -20.51 -6.91
C VAL A 290 7.88 -19.54 -8.11
N CYS A 291 7.51 -18.27 -7.92
CA CYS A 291 7.57 -17.25 -8.98
C CYS A 291 8.74 -16.27 -8.84
N ASN A 292 9.88 -16.69 -8.27
CA ASN A 292 11.04 -15.81 -8.07
C ASN A 292 11.76 -15.39 -9.37
N LYS A 293 11.15 -15.63 -10.53
CA LYS A 293 11.54 -15.05 -11.81
C LYS A 293 10.49 -14.01 -12.15
N VAL A 294 10.91 -12.75 -12.14
CA VAL A 294 10.20 -11.65 -12.78
C VAL A 294 11.26 -10.90 -13.58
N SER A 295 11.43 -11.25 -14.85
CA SER A 295 12.07 -10.34 -15.79
C SER A 295 11.67 -10.65 -17.20
N VAL A 296 10.68 -9.90 -17.67
CA VAL A 296 10.83 -9.24 -18.95
C VAL A 296 10.53 -7.78 -18.67
N THR A 297 11.56 -6.98 -18.36
CA THR A 297 11.57 -5.61 -18.92
C THR A 297 11.20 -5.82 -20.37
N GLY A 298 10.07 -5.29 -20.81
CA GLY A 298 9.65 -5.35 -22.21
C GLY A 298 10.86 -4.97 -23.04
N GLY A 299 11.56 -5.98 -23.56
CA GLY A 299 12.79 -5.75 -24.28
C GLY A 299 12.40 -4.90 -25.48
N ASP A 300 13.31 -4.02 -25.90
CA ASP A 300 13.13 -3.19 -27.09
C ASP A 300 12.70 -4.00 -28.32
N HIS A 301 12.85 -5.33 -28.30
CA HIS A 301 12.43 -6.28 -29.32
C HIS A 301 10.91 -6.53 -29.46
N ILE A 302 10.09 -6.23 -28.44
CA ILE A 302 8.61 -6.25 -28.62
C ILE A 302 8.15 -4.97 -29.35
N ALA A 303 8.87 -3.86 -29.15
CA ALA A 303 8.64 -2.61 -29.87
C ALA A 303 9.35 -2.56 -31.25
N PHE A 304 10.47 -3.30 -31.43
CA PHE A 304 11.31 -3.29 -32.62
C PHE A 304 11.84 -4.71 -32.97
N PRO A 305 11.16 -5.47 -33.84
CA PRO A 305 11.44 -6.89 -34.09
C PRO A 305 12.68 -7.16 -34.99
N GLY A 306 13.77 -6.40 -34.84
CA GLY A 306 14.97 -6.50 -35.69
C GLY A 306 16.34 -6.44 -34.98
N GLY A 307 16.38 -6.43 -33.65
CA GLY A 307 17.63 -6.34 -32.89
C GLY A 307 18.32 -7.70 -32.69
N THR A 308 19.64 -7.75 -32.87
CA THR A 308 20.48 -8.94 -32.68
C THR A 308 20.43 -9.46 -31.24
N SER A 309 20.12 -10.75 -31.10
CA SER A 309 19.97 -11.47 -29.83
C SER A 309 21.26 -11.50 -29.03
N THR A 310 21.19 -11.09 -27.75
CA THR A 310 22.12 -11.55 -26.73
C THR A 310 21.33 -12.39 -25.73
N THR A 311 21.19 -13.68 -26.03
CA THR A 311 20.45 -14.62 -25.19
C THR A 311 21.36 -15.09 -24.07
N VAL A 312 21.21 -14.53 -22.87
CA VAL A 312 21.74 -15.16 -21.65
C VAL A 312 20.57 -15.86 -20.97
N THR A 313 20.39 -17.13 -21.29
CA THR A 313 19.50 -18.04 -20.55
C THR A 313 20.21 -18.46 -19.28
N ASP A 314 20.13 -17.66 -18.21
CA ASP A 314 20.56 -18.10 -16.90
C ASP A 314 19.35 -18.59 -16.10
N THR A 315 19.23 -19.91 -15.95
CA THR A 315 18.23 -20.57 -15.09
C THR A 315 18.82 -20.82 -13.70
N THR A 316 19.64 -19.89 -13.21
CA THR A 316 20.15 -19.93 -11.85
C THR A 316 19.26 -19.08 -10.94
N VAL A 317 18.97 -19.60 -9.76
CA VAL A 317 18.31 -18.87 -8.67
C VAL A 317 19.10 -17.58 -8.46
N PRO A 318 18.47 -16.37 -8.49
CA PRO A 318 19.23 -15.14 -8.37
C PRO A 318 19.93 -15.11 -7.02
N THR A 319 21.21 -14.79 -7.03
CA THR A 319 21.96 -14.41 -5.83
C THR A 319 21.30 -13.18 -5.18
N GLU A 320 21.42 -13.07 -3.85
CA GLU A 320 20.75 -12.06 -3.01
C GLU A 320 20.90 -10.62 -3.53
N GLU A 321 22.02 -10.31 -4.18
CA GLU A 321 22.31 -9.01 -4.81
C GLU A 321 21.34 -8.62 -5.93
N VAL A 322 20.86 -9.58 -6.73
CA VAL A 322 19.95 -9.31 -7.86
C VAL A 322 18.55 -8.92 -7.35
N VAL A 323 18.13 -9.49 -6.22
CA VAL A 323 16.82 -9.21 -5.58
C VAL A 323 16.76 -7.78 -5.04
N VAL A 324 17.88 -7.26 -4.52
CA VAL A 324 17.98 -5.87 -4.01
C VAL A 324 17.86 -4.85 -5.14
N SER A 325 18.37 -5.14 -6.35
CA SER A 325 18.33 -4.23 -7.50
C SER A 325 16.93 -4.02 -8.12
N ARG A 326 15.97 -4.93 -7.87
CA ARG A 326 14.58 -4.87 -8.39
C ARG A 326 13.55 -4.35 -7.39
N ARG A 327 13.95 -4.06 -6.15
CA ARG A 327 13.06 -3.51 -5.14
C ARG A 327 12.80 -2.03 -5.44
N THR A 328 11.54 -1.59 -5.37
CA THR A 328 11.23 -0.16 -5.42
C THR A 328 12.03 0.56 -4.33
N PRO A 329 12.78 1.63 -4.64
CA PRO A 329 13.53 2.34 -3.62
C PRO A 329 12.59 2.81 -2.50
N PHE A 330 12.94 2.52 -1.25
CA PHE A 330 12.12 2.88 -0.08
C PHE A 330 11.80 4.38 -0.02
N THR A 331 12.73 5.22 -0.49
CA THR A 331 12.54 6.67 -0.60
C THR A 331 11.48 7.06 -1.63
N SER A 332 11.38 6.34 -2.76
CA SER A 332 10.31 6.55 -3.74
C SER A 332 8.97 6.14 -3.15
N PHE A 333 8.92 4.97 -2.52
CA PHE A 333 7.72 4.48 -1.87
C PHE A 333 7.20 5.43 -0.77
N LEU A 334 8.09 5.99 0.04
CA LEU A 334 7.71 7.00 1.04
C LEU A 334 7.18 8.29 0.40
N LYS A 335 7.73 8.74 -0.73
CA LYS A 335 7.22 9.89 -1.47
C LYS A 335 5.80 9.63 -1.96
N ASP A 336 5.54 8.45 -2.54
CA ASP A 336 4.21 8.09 -3.02
C ASP A 336 3.22 8.00 -1.85
N ALA A 337 3.64 7.41 -0.73
CA ALA A 337 2.84 7.38 0.49
C ALA A 337 2.49 8.78 1.00
N LEU A 338 3.42 9.74 0.96
CA LEU A 338 3.19 11.14 1.30
C LEU A 338 2.16 11.82 0.36
N VAL A 339 2.17 11.51 -0.93
CA VAL A 339 1.14 12.02 -1.86
C VAL A 339 -0.24 11.50 -1.48
N VAL A 340 -0.34 10.23 -1.08
CA VAL A 340 -1.60 9.63 -0.59
C VAL A 340 -2.10 10.31 0.69
N VAL A 341 -1.20 10.75 1.58
CA VAL A 341 -1.56 11.59 2.73
C VAL A 341 -2.30 12.83 2.31
N GLY A 342 -1.73 13.59 1.35
CA GLY A 342 -2.35 14.81 0.84
C GLY A 342 -3.79 14.57 0.37
N HIS A 343 -4.00 13.51 -0.42
CA HIS A 343 -5.32 13.13 -0.92
C HIS A 343 -6.31 12.66 0.15
N LYS A 344 -5.81 12.17 1.29
CA LYS A 344 -6.65 11.69 2.42
C LYS A 344 -6.96 12.77 3.45
N ILE A 345 -6.10 13.79 3.56
CA ILE A 345 -6.25 14.92 4.49
C ILE A 345 -7.06 16.05 3.85
N LEU A 346 -6.94 16.29 2.54
CA LEU A 346 -7.61 17.42 1.88
C LEU A 346 -9.12 17.18 1.63
N PRO A 347 -9.93 18.26 1.62
CA PRO A 347 -11.35 18.22 1.25
C PRO A 347 -11.58 17.56 -0.12
N LYS A 348 -12.73 16.93 -0.29
CA LYS A 348 -13.07 16.16 -1.50
C LYS A 348 -13.02 16.98 -2.80
N GLU A 349 -13.23 18.30 -2.73
CA GLU A 349 -13.26 19.20 -3.91
C GLU A 349 -11.88 19.75 -4.32
N LEU A 350 -10.82 19.50 -3.54
CA LEU A 350 -9.43 19.84 -3.87
C LEU A 350 -8.67 18.67 -4.52
N LYS A 351 -9.40 17.65 -4.96
CA LYS A 351 -8.87 16.41 -5.55
C LYS A 351 -8.87 16.45 -7.07
#